data_AF-A0AAQ3KQM5-F1
#
_entry.id   AF-A0AAQ3KQM5-F1
#
_cell.length_a   1.000
_cell.length_b   1.000
_cell.length_c   1.000
_cell.angle_alpha   90.00
_cell.angle_beta   90.00
_cell.angle_gamma   90.00
#
_symmetry.space_group_name_H-M   'P 1'
#
loop_
_entity.id
_entity.type
_entity.pdbx_description
1 polymer ?
#
loop_
_entity_poly.entity_id
_entity_poly.type
_entity_poly.pdbx_seq_one_letter_code
_entity_poly.pdbx_strand_id
1 'polypeptide(L)'
;MTEAVVRKKPGMASVKDMPVLQDGPPPGGFAPVRYARRIPNTGPSAVAILLAAVGAFSWGMYQVGQGNRIRRELKEEKYAARRAILPMLQAEEDERFVKEWKKYLEEEARIMKDVPGWKVGESVYNSGRWMPPATGRGGSAGNKFRMSLGLPVAATVNCADNTGAKNLYIISVKGIKGRLNRLPSACVGDMVMATVKKGKPDLRKKVMPAVIVRQRKPWRRKDGVYMYFEDNAGVIVNPKGEMKGSAITGPIGKECADLWPRIASAANAIV
;
A
#
# COMPACT_ATOMS: atom_id res chain seq x y z
N MET A 1 -6.47 -92.32 -41.06
CA MET A 1 -7.94 -92.45 -40.90
C MET A 1 -8.59 -91.27 -41.60
N THR A 2 -9.61 -91.49 -42.42
CA THR A 2 -10.31 -90.42 -43.14
C THR A 2 -11.31 -89.70 -42.22
N GLU A 3 -11.70 -88.46 -42.55
CA GLU A 3 -12.70 -87.66 -41.82
C GLU A 3 -13.98 -88.46 -41.49
N ALA A 4 -14.43 -89.29 -42.43
CA ALA A 4 -15.61 -90.16 -42.28
C ALA A 4 -15.45 -91.25 -41.21
N VAL A 5 -14.22 -91.61 -40.84
CA VAL A 5 -13.92 -92.58 -39.77
C VAL A 5 -13.79 -91.87 -38.42
N VAL A 6 -13.29 -90.63 -38.41
CA VAL A 6 -13.05 -89.84 -37.18
C VAL A 6 -14.34 -89.26 -36.61
N ARG A 7 -15.25 -88.75 -37.46
CA ARG A 7 -16.52 -88.11 -37.05
C ARG A 7 -17.72 -89.04 -37.19
N LYS A 8 -17.50 -90.34 -37.21
CA LYS A 8 -18.55 -91.33 -37.45
C LYS A 8 -19.58 -91.35 -36.31
N LYS A 9 -20.87 -91.18 -36.65
CA LYS A 9 -21.99 -91.36 -35.71
C LYS A 9 -22.67 -92.73 -35.95
N PRO A 10 -23.06 -93.48 -34.89
CA PRO A 10 -23.83 -94.71 -35.06
C PRO A 10 -25.15 -94.43 -35.81
N GLY A 11 -25.44 -95.22 -36.86
CA GLY A 11 -26.66 -95.09 -37.67
C GLY A 11 -26.60 -94.12 -38.86
N MET A 12 -25.43 -93.59 -39.20
CA MET A 12 -25.23 -92.69 -40.35
C MET A 12 -25.36 -93.43 -41.70
N ALA A 13 -26.31 -93.04 -42.54
CA ALA A 13 -26.54 -93.63 -43.87
C ALA A 13 -25.76 -92.93 -44.98
N SER A 14 -25.41 -91.65 -44.80
CA SER A 14 -24.67 -90.85 -45.78
C SER A 14 -23.61 -89.97 -45.11
N VAL A 15 -22.56 -89.63 -45.86
CA VAL A 15 -21.50 -88.68 -45.41
C VAL A 15 -22.07 -87.30 -45.06
N LYS A 16 -23.25 -86.95 -45.56
CA LYS A 16 -23.95 -85.69 -45.26
C LYS A 16 -24.47 -85.60 -43.81
N ASP A 17 -24.71 -86.72 -43.14
CA ASP A 17 -25.25 -86.76 -41.77
C ASP A 17 -24.13 -86.77 -40.71
N MET A 18 -22.90 -86.47 -41.12
CA MET A 18 -21.74 -86.40 -40.25
C MET A 18 -21.90 -85.24 -39.26
N PRO A 19 -21.75 -85.47 -37.94
CA PRO A 19 -21.87 -84.42 -36.94
C PRO A 19 -20.78 -83.36 -37.11
N VAL A 20 -21.22 -82.10 -37.28
CA VAL A 20 -20.34 -80.93 -37.23
C VAL A 20 -20.61 -80.23 -35.91
N LEU A 21 -19.69 -80.38 -34.95
CA LEU A 21 -19.70 -79.60 -33.71
C LEU A 21 -18.86 -78.35 -33.94
N GLN A 22 -19.53 -77.22 -34.19
CA GLN A 22 -18.90 -75.93 -34.45
C GLN A 22 -19.18 -75.00 -33.27
N ASP A 23 -18.15 -74.25 -32.83
CA ASP A 23 -18.34 -73.21 -31.83
C ASP A 23 -19.28 -72.12 -32.37
N GLY A 24 -20.35 -71.87 -31.62
CA GLY A 24 -21.39 -70.93 -31.99
C GLY A 24 -22.12 -70.42 -30.76
N PRO A 25 -22.92 -69.34 -30.90
CA PRO A 25 -23.74 -68.88 -29.81
C PRO A 25 -24.73 -69.98 -29.40
N PRO A 26 -25.08 -70.07 -28.11
CA PRO A 26 -26.11 -71.00 -27.67
C PRO A 26 -27.43 -70.68 -28.41
N PRO A 27 -28.33 -71.68 -28.57
CA PRO A 27 -29.65 -71.43 -29.13
C PRO A 27 -30.38 -70.36 -28.30
N GLY A 28 -30.64 -69.20 -28.90
CA GLY A 28 -31.17 -68.00 -28.22
C GLY A 28 -30.19 -66.82 -28.10
N GLY A 29 -28.91 -67.01 -28.45
CA GLY A 29 -27.90 -65.95 -28.45
C GLY A 29 -27.41 -65.56 -27.05
N PHE A 30 -26.51 -64.56 -27.00
CA PHE A 30 -26.03 -63.97 -25.74
C PHE A 30 -26.95 -62.85 -25.26
N ALA A 31 -26.90 -62.53 -23.97
CA ALA A 31 -27.61 -61.38 -23.41
C ALA A 31 -27.26 -60.09 -24.19
N PRO A 32 -28.24 -59.18 -24.40
CA PRO A 32 -28.02 -57.99 -25.19
C PRO A 32 -26.97 -57.09 -24.53
N VAL A 33 -25.82 -56.96 -25.18
CA VAL A 33 -24.75 -56.08 -24.71
C VAL A 33 -25.17 -54.64 -24.88
N ARG A 34 -25.22 -53.89 -23.77
CA ARG A 34 -25.58 -52.48 -23.80
C ARG A 34 -24.39 -51.65 -24.30
N TYR A 35 -24.48 -51.19 -25.54
CA TYR A 35 -23.44 -50.39 -26.20
C TYR A 35 -23.66 -48.88 -26.09
N ALA A 36 -24.89 -48.43 -25.77
CA ALA A 36 -25.21 -47.01 -25.70
C ALA A 36 -24.74 -46.35 -24.39
N ARG A 37 -24.13 -45.16 -24.51
CA ARG A 37 -23.75 -44.32 -23.37
C ARG A 37 -24.99 -43.72 -22.73
N ARG A 38 -25.27 -44.09 -21.47
CA ARG A 38 -26.32 -43.48 -20.63
C ARG A 38 -25.69 -42.78 -19.45
N ILE A 39 -25.57 -41.46 -19.54
CA ILE A 39 -25.15 -40.62 -18.42
C ILE A 39 -26.40 -40.00 -17.81
N PRO A 40 -26.72 -40.28 -16.54
CA PRO A 40 -27.82 -39.62 -15.85
C PRO A 40 -27.42 -38.17 -15.53
N ASN A 41 -28.20 -37.20 -16.03
CA ASN A 41 -28.04 -35.78 -15.69
C ASN A 41 -28.93 -35.42 -14.49
N THR A 42 -28.83 -36.19 -13.38
CA THR A 42 -29.67 -36.05 -12.18
C THR A 42 -29.19 -34.93 -11.24
N GLY A 43 -28.71 -33.83 -11.79
CA GLY A 43 -28.28 -32.65 -11.04
C GLY A 43 -29.43 -31.67 -10.75
N PRO A 44 -29.22 -30.69 -9.85
CA PRO A 44 -30.18 -29.64 -9.63
C PRO A 44 -30.41 -28.85 -10.91
N SER A 45 -31.67 -28.46 -11.15
CA SER A 45 -32.02 -27.64 -12.32
C SER A 45 -31.34 -26.27 -12.24
N ALA A 46 -31.15 -25.62 -13.39
CA ALA A 46 -30.54 -24.29 -13.44
C ALA A 46 -31.26 -23.26 -12.55
N VAL A 47 -32.59 -23.33 -12.50
CA VAL A 47 -33.42 -22.46 -11.65
C VAL A 47 -33.17 -22.74 -10.17
N ALA A 48 -33.07 -24.01 -9.77
CA ALA A 48 -32.77 -24.37 -8.38
C ALA A 48 -31.39 -23.85 -7.95
N ILE A 49 -30.38 -23.95 -8.81
CA ILE A 49 -29.03 -23.41 -8.55
C ILE A 49 -29.09 -21.88 -8.41
N LEU A 50 -29.79 -21.19 -9.31
CA LEU A 50 -29.90 -19.74 -9.29
C LEU A 50 -30.60 -19.23 -8.02
N LEU A 51 -31.73 -19.83 -7.64
CA LEU A 51 -32.46 -19.45 -6.45
C LEU A 51 -31.66 -19.72 -5.18
N ALA A 52 -30.94 -20.83 -5.11
CA ALA A 52 -30.04 -21.13 -3.99
C ALA A 52 -28.93 -20.08 -3.87
N ALA A 53 -28.31 -19.69 -4.99
CA ALA A 53 -27.27 -18.67 -5.01
C ALA A 53 -27.79 -17.29 -4.58
N VAL A 54 -28.93 -16.86 -5.11
CA VAL A 54 -29.55 -15.57 -4.77
C VAL A 54 -30.01 -15.56 -3.31
N GLY A 55 -30.63 -16.63 -2.83
CA GLY A 55 -31.06 -16.75 -1.43
C GLY A 55 -29.88 -16.70 -0.46
N ALA A 56 -28.81 -17.45 -0.74
CA ALA A 56 -27.59 -17.44 0.06
C ALA A 56 -26.91 -16.06 0.05
N PHE A 57 -26.87 -15.38 -1.10
CA PHE A 57 -26.31 -14.04 -1.21
C PHE A 57 -27.13 -13.02 -0.41
N SER A 58 -28.44 -12.95 -0.61
CA SER A 58 -29.31 -11.98 0.07
C SER A 58 -29.28 -12.19 1.59
N TRP A 59 -29.36 -13.44 2.06
CA TRP A 59 -29.24 -13.74 3.48
C TRP A 59 -27.84 -13.45 4.03
N GLY A 60 -26.79 -13.80 3.29
CA GLY A 60 -25.41 -13.49 3.66
C GLY A 60 -25.17 -11.98 3.81
N MET A 61 -25.69 -11.17 2.88
CA MET A 61 -25.60 -9.72 2.96
C MET A 61 -26.38 -9.14 4.15
N TYR A 62 -27.53 -9.72 4.48
CA TYR A 62 -28.27 -9.37 5.70
C TYR A 62 -27.44 -9.65 6.96
N GLN A 63 -26.84 -10.84 7.07
CA GLN A 63 -25.98 -11.20 8.21
C GLN A 63 -24.74 -10.29 8.32
N VAL A 64 -24.13 -9.93 7.20
CA VAL A 64 -23.03 -8.95 7.19
C VAL A 64 -23.49 -7.58 7.70
N GLY A 65 -24.71 -7.15 7.32
CA GLY A 65 -25.33 -5.93 7.84
C GLY A 65 -25.50 -5.96 9.36
N GLN A 66 -26.02 -7.07 9.91
CA GLN A 66 -26.14 -7.26 11.35
C GLN A 66 -24.76 -7.26 12.04
N GLY A 67 -23.77 -7.95 11.47
CA GLY A 67 -22.40 -7.94 11.97
C GLY A 67 -21.75 -6.55 11.93
N ASN A 68 -22.04 -5.73 10.93
CA ASN A 68 -21.59 -4.34 10.86
C ASN A 68 -22.20 -3.48 11.97
N ARG A 69 -23.47 -3.69 12.28
CA ARG A 69 -24.17 -3.00 13.37
C ARG A 69 -23.52 -3.34 14.72
N ILE A 70 -23.32 -4.61 15.01
CA ILE A 70 -22.63 -5.07 16.23
C ILE A 70 -21.22 -4.50 16.31
N ARG A 71 -20.45 -4.53 15.20
CA ARG A 71 -19.09 -3.95 15.16
C ARG A 71 -19.08 -2.44 15.43
N ARG A 72 -20.12 -1.72 15.02
CA ARG A 72 -20.25 -0.29 15.29
C ARG A 72 -20.59 -0.04 16.76
N GLU A 73 -21.49 -0.84 17.33
CA GLU A 73 -21.85 -0.77 18.76
C GLU A 73 -20.61 -1.02 19.64
N LEU A 74 -19.81 -2.05 19.35
CA LEU A 74 -18.53 -2.31 20.05
C LEU A 74 -17.51 -1.17 19.92
N LYS A 75 -17.48 -0.48 18.77
CA LYS A 75 -16.62 0.70 18.59
C LYS A 75 -17.12 1.89 19.39
N GLU A 76 -18.43 2.12 19.42
CA GLU A 76 -19.05 3.18 20.22
C GLU A 76 -18.81 2.96 21.70
N GLU A 77 -18.95 1.72 22.19
CA GLU A 77 -18.61 1.37 23.57
C GLU A 77 -17.15 1.71 23.89
N LYS A 78 -16.21 1.29 23.02
CA LYS A 78 -14.80 1.63 23.15
C LYS A 78 -14.55 3.14 23.12
N TYR A 79 -15.24 3.89 22.27
CA TYR A 79 -15.11 5.35 22.20
C TYR A 79 -15.75 6.05 23.40
N ALA A 80 -16.86 5.53 23.93
CA ALA A 80 -17.49 6.02 25.14
C ALA A 80 -16.58 5.82 26.35
N ALA A 81 -16.02 4.62 26.52
CA ALA A 81 -15.04 4.33 27.56
C ALA A 81 -13.81 5.25 27.47
N ARG A 82 -13.27 5.46 26.26
CA ARG A 82 -12.16 6.40 26.02
C ARG A 82 -12.53 7.84 26.37
N ARG A 83 -13.72 8.30 25.98
CA ARG A 83 -14.20 9.65 26.30
C ARG A 83 -14.41 9.84 27.80
N ALA A 84 -14.85 8.80 28.51
CA ALA A 84 -15.07 8.85 29.95
C ALA A 84 -13.75 9.01 30.74
N ILE A 85 -12.69 8.32 30.33
CA ILE A 85 -11.37 8.43 30.98
C ILE A 85 -10.52 9.61 30.50
N LEU A 86 -10.88 10.21 29.36
CA LEU A 86 -10.09 11.28 28.72
C LEU A 86 -9.82 12.47 29.65
N PRO A 87 -10.79 13.00 30.44
CA PRO A 87 -10.53 14.15 31.30
C PRO A 87 -9.48 13.86 32.38
N MET A 88 -9.45 12.64 32.92
CA MET A 88 -8.46 12.23 33.92
C MET A 88 -7.05 12.16 33.30
N LEU A 89 -6.93 11.50 32.14
CA LEU A 89 -5.66 11.42 31.41
C LEU A 89 -5.16 12.81 30.98
N GLN A 90 -6.07 13.69 30.57
CA GLN A 90 -5.72 15.05 30.20
C GLN A 90 -5.21 15.85 31.41
N ALA A 91 -5.84 15.71 32.58
CA ALA A 91 -5.40 16.38 33.80
C ALA A 91 -4.01 15.93 34.25
N GLU A 92 -3.73 14.62 34.21
CA GLU A 92 -2.39 14.09 34.51
C GLU A 92 -1.32 14.62 33.54
N GLU A 93 -1.66 14.70 32.24
CA GLU A 93 -0.79 15.25 31.21
C GLU A 93 -0.54 16.75 31.42
N ASP A 94 -1.58 17.52 31.72
CA ASP A 94 -1.50 18.96 31.97
C ASP A 94 -0.62 19.25 33.19
N GLU A 95 -0.76 18.48 34.29
CA GLU A 95 0.13 18.59 35.45
C GLU A 95 1.60 18.31 35.09
N ARG A 96 1.84 17.23 34.36
CA ARG A 96 3.19 16.86 33.91
C ARG A 96 3.79 17.95 33.02
N PHE A 97 3.00 18.46 32.08
CA PHE A 97 3.41 19.52 31.17
C PHE A 97 3.75 20.80 31.93
N VAL A 98 2.91 21.24 32.87
CA VAL A 98 3.18 22.44 33.70
C VAL A 98 4.44 22.27 34.54
N LYS A 99 4.66 21.09 35.14
CA LYS A 99 5.90 20.80 35.89
C LYS A 99 7.14 20.93 35.00
N GLU A 100 7.07 20.39 33.78
CA GLU A 100 8.18 20.45 32.83
C GLU A 100 8.39 21.86 32.27
N TRP A 101 7.30 22.57 31.98
CA TRP A 101 7.32 23.96 31.51
C TRP A 101 7.95 24.90 32.55
N LYS A 102 7.66 24.70 33.84
CA LYS A 102 8.31 25.46 34.93
C LYS A 102 9.81 25.27 34.94
N LYS A 103 10.29 24.01 34.85
CA LYS A 103 11.73 23.73 34.76
C LYS A 103 12.36 24.39 33.54
N TYR A 104 11.68 24.34 32.40
CA TYR A 104 12.14 24.98 31.16
C TYR A 104 12.28 26.51 31.34
N LEU A 105 11.30 27.17 31.95
CA LEU A 105 11.33 28.61 32.23
C LEU A 105 12.42 28.97 33.27
N GLU A 106 12.61 28.17 34.31
CA GLU A 106 13.69 28.35 35.30
C GLU A 106 15.06 28.26 34.63
N GLU A 107 15.23 27.30 33.72
CA GLU A 107 16.45 27.13 32.94
C GLU A 107 16.66 28.28 31.95
N GLU A 108 15.60 28.73 31.27
CA GLU A 108 15.63 29.91 30.40
C GLU A 108 16.08 31.16 31.18
N ALA A 109 15.49 31.40 32.36
CA ALA A 109 15.87 32.51 33.23
C ALA A 109 17.33 32.45 33.66
N ARG A 110 17.81 31.25 34.02
CA ARG A 110 19.20 31.03 34.42
C ARG A 110 20.18 31.33 33.29
N ILE A 111 19.86 30.92 32.07
CA ILE A 111 20.71 31.10 30.88
C ILE A 111 20.67 32.56 30.39
N MET A 112 19.50 33.21 30.40
CA MET A 112 19.30 34.54 29.80
C MET A 112 19.45 35.71 30.78
N LYS A 113 19.90 35.47 32.02
CA LYS A 113 20.02 36.48 33.08
C LYS A 113 20.81 37.74 32.70
N ASP A 114 21.82 37.60 31.82
CA ASP A 114 22.76 38.67 31.49
C ASP A 114 22.36 39.42 30.19
N VAL A 115 21.26 39.02 29.55
CA VAL A 115 20.83 39.58 28.25
C VAL A 115 19.85 40.75 28.48
N PRO A 116 20.20 41.99 28.10
CA PRO A 116 19.34 43.15 28.32
C PRO A 116 18.08 43.08 27.45
N GLY A 117 16.92 43.32 28.07
CA GLY A 117 15.63 43.37 27.39
C GLY A 117 14.93 42.02 27.17
N TRP A 118 15.55 40.90 27.56
CA TRP A 118 14.90 39.58 27.49
C TRP A 118 13.87 39.40 28.62
N LYS A 119 12.65 39.00 28.26
CA LYS A 119 11.59 38.66 29.23
C LYS A 119 11.32 37.16 29.17
N VAL A 120 11.65 36.47 30.26
CA VAL A 120 11.46 35.02 30.37
C VAL A 120 9.98 34.66 30.23
N GLY A 121 9.68 33.66 29.40
CA GLY A 121 8.31 33.17 29.20
C GLY A 121 7.40 34.11 28.41
N GLU A 122 7.92 35.18 27.81
CA GLU A 122 7.16 36.00 26.87
C GLU A 122 6.75 35.14 25.66
N SER A 123 5.47 35.20 25.29
CA SER A 123 4.96 34.42 24.17
C SER A 123 5.60 34.90 22.87
N VAL A 124 6.23 33.97 22.14
CA VAL A 124 6.71 34.22 20.77
C VAL A 124 5.56 34.57 19.82
N TYR A 125 4.34 34.13 20.14
CA TYR A 125 3.14 34.43 19.38
C TYR A 125 2.46 35.70 19.90
N ASN A 126 2.15 36.62 18.98
CA ASN A 126 1.45 37.87 19.28
C ASN A 126 -0.08 37.70 19.45
N SER A 127 -0.59 36.48 19.29
CA SER A 127 -1.98 36.17 19.63
C SER A 127 -2.07 35.89 21.12
N GLY A 128 -3.02 36.51 21.84
CA GLY A 128 -3.30 36.17 23.26
C GLY A 128 -3.80 34.74 23.52
N ARG A 129 -3.68 33.85 22.52
CA ARG A 129 -4.04 32.44 22.59
C ARG A 129 -2.78 31.62 22.83
N TRP A 130 -2.81 30.80 23.86
CA TRP A 130 -1.74 29.84 24.14
C TRP A 130 -1.69 28.74 23.06
N MET A 131 -0.47 28.34 22.69
CA MET A 131 -0.21 27.20 21.82
C MET A 131 0.84 26.30 22.47
N PRO A 132 0.71 24.96 22.35
CA PRO A 132 1.72 24.04 22.86
C PRO A 132 3.04 24.25 22.12
N PRO A 133 4.20 24.10 22.80
CA PRO A 133 5.50 24.27 22.17
C PRO A 133 5.67 23.25 21.05
N ALA A 134 5.98 23.75 19.85
CA ALA A 134 6.19 22.90 18.69
C ALA A 134 7.53 22.16 18.83
N THR A 135 7.48 20.86 19.08
CA THR A 135 8.66 20.01 18.97
C THR A 135 8.75 19.48 17.54
N GLY A 136 9.68 20.02 16.76
CA GLY A 136 10.02 19.45 15.46
C GLY A 136 10.67 18.08 15.65
N ARG A 137 9.89 16.99 15.63
CA ARG A 137 10.46 15.64 15.44
C ARG A 137 10.70 15.42 13.95
N GLY A 138 11.89 15.81 13.53
CA GLY A 138 12.36 15.74 12.14
C GLY A 138 12.34 17.12 11.49
N GLY A 139 13.27 17.38 10.58
CA GLY A 139 13.45 18.65 9.87
C GLY A 139 12.31 19.04 8.93
N SER A 140 11.16 18.37 9.01
CA SER A 140 9.93 18.72 8.31
C SER A 140 9.07 19.58 9.23
N ALA A 141 8.84 20.84 8.88
CA ALA A 141 7.91 21.72 9.55
C ALA A 141 6.49 21.51 8.98
N GLY A 142 5.53 21.13 9.81
CA GLY A 142 4.10 21.14 9.46
C GLY A 142 3.59 19.99 8.58
N ASN A 143 2.33 20.14 8.16
CA ASN A 143 1.60 19.15 7.35
C ASN A 143 1.48 19.61 5.90
N LYS A 144 1.79 18.71 4.97
CA LYS A 144 1.71 18.96 3.53
C LYS A 144 0.28 18.82 2.99
N PHE A 145 -0.14 19.74 2.12
CA PHE A 145 -1.41 19.61 1.40
C PHE A 145 -1.34 18.46 0.37
N ARG A 146 -2.46 17.78 0.14
CA ARG A 146 -2.50 16.67 -0.81
C ARG A 146 -2.38 17.19 -2.25
N MET A 147 -1.34 16.74 -2.95
CA MET A 147 -1.06 17.12 -4.33
C MET A 147 -1.10 15.91 -5.28
N SER A 148 -1.09 16.19 -6.58
CA SER A 148 -0.94 15.17 -7.62
C SER A 148 0.39 14.44 -7.47
N LEU A 149 0.34 13.13 -7.23
CA LEU A 149 1.53 12.29 -7.17
C LEU A 149 2.08 12.05 -8.58
N GLY A 150 3.34 12.39 -8.81
CA GLY A 150 4.00 12.34 -10.13
C GLY A 150 5.17 11.38 -10.22
N LEU A 151 5.67 10.89 -9.08
CA LEU A 151 6.89 10.09 -9.01
C LEU A 151 6.62 8.75 -8.32
N PRO A 152 6.24 7.69 -9.06
CA PRO A 152 6.12 6.35 -8.47
C PRO A 152 7.49 5.81 -8.05
N VAL A 153 7.49 4.76 -7.24
CA VAL A 153 8.68 3.92 -7.03
C VAL A 153 9.27 3.49 -8.39
N ALA A 154 10.59 3.29 -8.41
CA ALA A 154 11.40 3.06 -9.62
C ALA A 154 11.57 4.26 -10.57
N ALA A 155 10.95 5.42 -10.31
CA ALA A 155 11.27 6.63 -11.03
C ALA A 155 12.73 7.07 -10.75
N THR A 156 13.41 7.52 -11.80
CA THR A 156 14.73 8.14 -11.70
C THR A 156 14.58 9.64 -11.90
N VAL A 157 15.10 10.43 -10.95
CA VAL A 157 15.05 11.89 -10.96
C VAL A 157 16.45 12.48 -10.92
N ASN A 158 16.60 13.72 -11.34
CA ASN A 158 17.87 14.45 -11.26
C ASN A 158 18.20 14.78 -9.80
N CYS A 159 19.49 14.81 -9.46
CA CYS A 159 19.93 15.38 -8.19
C CYS A 159 20.14 16.88 -8.36
N ALA A 160 19.50 17.70 -7.53
CA ALA A 160 19.63 19.15 -7.58
C ALA A 160 20.74 19.69 -6.66
N ASP A 161 21.33 18.87 -5.80
CA ASP A 161 22.36 19.29 -4.86
C ASP A 161 23.78 19.08 -5.38
N ASN A 162 24.74 19.73 -4.72
CA ASN A 162 26.16 19.61 -5.02
C ASN A 162 26.86 18.43 -4.33
N THR A 163 26.13 17.40 -3.87
CA THR A 163 26.76 16.25 -3.18
C THR A 163 27.60 15.38 -4.12
N GLY A 164 27.41 15.52 -5.43
CA GLY A 164 28.08 14.73 -6.46
C GLY A 164 27.28 13.53 -6.95
N ALA A 165 26.01 13.39 -6.53
CA ALA A 165 25.03 12.54 -7.20
C ALA A 165 24.51 13.25 -8.46
N LYS A 166 24.25 12.49 -9.53
CA LYS A 166 23.60 13.00 -10.76
C LYS A 166 22.15 12.52 -10.86
N ASN A 167 21.93 11.24 -10.57
CA ASN A 167 20.61 10.60 -10.71
C ASN A 167 20.23 9.87 -9.42
N LEU A 168 19.03 10.12 -8.93
CA LEU A 168 18.41 9.49 -7.78
C LEU A 168 17.31 8.53 -8.26
N TYR A 169 17.42 7.25 -7.87
CA TYR A 169 16.42 6.23 -8.13
C TYR A 169 15.58 5.98 -6.90
N ILE A 170 14.27 6.23 -6.99
CA ILE A 170 13.33 6.13 -5.87
C ILE A 170 13.01 4.67 -5.58
N ILE A 171 13.21 4.26 -4.33
CA ILE A 171 12.92 2.90 -3.85
C ILE A 171 11.59 2.88 -3.09
N SER A 172 11.39 3.84 -2.19
CA SER A 172 10.18 3.93 -1.37
C SER A 172 9.89 5.37 -0.97
N VAL A 173 8.66 5.61 -0.52
CA VAL A 173 8.20 6.94 -0.08
C VAL A 173 7.84 6.85 1.40
N LYS A 174 8.32 7.81 2.20
CA LYS A 174 8.07 7.84 3.63
C LYS A 174 6.61 8.18 3.92
N GLY A 175 6.02 7.53 4.93
CA GLY A 175 4.66 7.85 5.40
C GLY A 175 3.51 7.26 4.57
N ILE A 176 3.78 6.38 3.59
CA ILE A 176 2.74 5.72 2.80
C ILE A 176 2.24 4.44 3.50
N LYS A 177 0.90 4.28 3.56
CA LYS A 177 0.24 3.05 4.02
C LYS A 177 0.12 2.01 2.89
N GLY A 178 0.30 0.74 3.23
CA GLY A 178 0.12 -0.38 2.30
C GLY A 178 -1.30 -0.43 1.71
N ARG A 179 -1.39 -0.67 0.40
CA ARG A 179 -2.64 -1.02 -0.30
C ARG A 179 -2.30 -1.95 -1.45
N LEU A 180 -3.11 -2.99 -1.61
CA LEU A 180 -3.00 -3.97 -2.68
C LEU A 180 -2.95 -3.27 -4.06
N ASN A 181 -2.02 -3.70 -4.90
CA ASN A 181 -1.84 -3.23 -6.29
C ASN A 181 -1.59 -1.73 -6.49
N ARG A 182 -1.19 -1.00 -5.43
CA ARG A 182 -0.85 0.42 -5.53
C ARG A 182 0.63 0.65 -5.35
N LEU A 183 1.26 1.24 -6.37
CA LEU A 183 2.63 1.71 -6.28
C LEU A 183 2.71 2.95 -5.36
N PRO A 184 3.56 2.93 -4.31
CA PRO A 184 3.87 4.13 -3.54
C PRO A 184 4.39 5.22 -4.49
N SER A 185 3.92 6.46 -4.32
CA SER A 185 4.27 7.56 -5.21
C SER A 185 4.47 8.85 -4.40
N ALA A 186 5.39 9.69 -4.86
CA ALA A 186 5.77 10.94 -4.24
C ALA A 186 5.40 12.16 -5.10
N CYS A 187 5.38 13.32 -4.47
CA CYS A 187 5.29 14.65 -5.07
C CYS A 187 6.24 15.64 -4.37
N VAL A 188 6.32 16.86 -4.86
CA VAL A 188 7.18 17.94 -4.33
C VAL A 188 7.05 18.09 -2.81
N GLY A 189 8.14 18.03 -2.07
CA GLY A 189 8.20 18.11 -0.60
C GLY A 189 8.13 16.77 0.12
N ASP A 190 7.87 15.64 -0.57
CA ASP A 190 7.91 14.33 0.07
C ASP A 190 9.34 13.82 0.26
N MET A 191 9.58 13.18 1.40
CA MET A 191 10.79 12.43 1.66
C MET A 191 10.67 11.01 1.10
N VAL A 192 11.66 10.62 0.30
CA VAL A 192 11.78 9.31 -0.34
C VAL A 192 13.09 8.64 0.08
N MET A 193 13.12 7.31 0.03
CA MET A 193 14.38 6.57 0.09
C MET A 193 14.87 6.34 -1.34
N ALA A 194 16.09 6.78 -1.63
CA ALA A 194 16.65 6.73 -2.97
C ALA A 194 18.06 6.13 -2.98
N THR A 195 18.47 5.64 -4.15
CA THR A 195 19.86 5.24 -4.43
C THR A 195 20.44 6.09 -5.55
N VAL A 196 21.74 6.38 -5.47
CA VAL A 196 22.43 7.10 -6.55
C VAL A 196 22.79 6.11 -7.65
N LYS A 197 22.25 6.31 -8.85
CA LYS A 197 22.57 5.48 -10.03
C LYS A 197 23.82 5.97 -10.74
N LYS A 198 23.93 7.29 -10.92
CA LYS A 198 25.08 7.98 -11.54
C LYS A 198 25.57 9.06 -10.56
N GLY A 199 26.88 9.14 -10.34
CA GLY A 199 27.50 10.07 -9.38
C GLY A 199 28.79 9.53 -8.77
N LYS A 200 29.30 10.21 -7.74
CA LYS A 200 30.49 9.79 -6.97
C LYS A 200 30.38 8.33 -6.50
N PRO A 201 31.43 7.49 -6.63
CA PRO A 201 31.41 6.09 -6.21
C PRO A 201 30.96 5.88 -4.76
N ASP A 202 31.37 6.75 -3.84
CA ASP A 202 31.08 6.62 -2.39
C ASP A 202 29.60 6.75 -2.03
N LEU A 203 28.82 7.43 -2.87
CA LEU A 203 27.38 7.62 -2.71
C LEU A 203 26.55 6.53 -3.39
N ARG A 204 27.15 5.79 -4.33
CA ARG A 204 26.47 4.72 -5.06
C ARG A 204 26.31 3.50 -4.16
N LYS A 205 25.33 2.64 -4.48
CA LYS A 205 25.01 1.38 -3.76
C LYS A 205 24.58 1.57 -2.30
N LYS A 206 24.40 2.80 -1.83
CA LYS A 206 23.84 3.12 -0.51
C LYS A 206 22.42 3.64 -0.65
N VAL A 207 21.54 3.23 0.25
CA VAL A 207 20.19 3.79 0.36
C VAL A 207 20.26 5.03 1.24
N MET A 208 19.80 6.16 0.72
CA MET A 208 19.83 7.45 1.40
C MET A 208 18.46 8.11 1.31
N PRO A 209 18.02 8.84 2.34
CA PRO A 209 16.82 9.65 2.21
C PRO A 209 17.09 10.84 1.28
N ALA A 210 16.09 11.22 0.51
CA ALA A 210 16.08 12.37 -0.38
C ALA A 210 14.72 13.07 -0.31
N VAL A 211 14.68 14.36 -0.58
CA VAL A 211 13.44 15.14 -0.67
C VAL A 211 13.22 15.54 -2.13
N ILE A 212 12.00 15.38 -2.64
CA ILE A 212 11.64 15.82 -3.99
C ILE A 212 11.45 17.34 -3.99
N VAL A 213 12.17 18.07 -4.84
CA VAL A 213 12.11 19.55 -4.90
C VAL A 213 11.38 20.08 -6.12
N ARG A 214 11.37 19.31 -7.23
CA ARG A 214 10.72 19.66 -8.50
C ARG A 214 9.98 18.45 -9.07
N GLN A 215 8.84 18.73 -9.69
CA GLN A 215 7.99 17.73 -10.33
C GLN A 215 7.47 18.25 -11.67
N ARG A 216 7.60 17.42 -12.71
CA ARG A 216 7.11 17.71 -14.06
C ARG A 216 5.61 17.52 -14.22
N LYS A 217 5.02 16.58 -13.48
CA LYS A 217 3.57 16.36 -13.50
C LYS A 217 2.86 17.55 -12.81
N PRO A 218 1.91 18.22 -13.48
CA PRO A 218 1.22 19.38 -12.91
C PRO A 218 0.45 19.06 -11.62
N TRP A 219 0.41 20.03 -10.71
CA TRP A 219 -0.46 20.02 -9.54
C TRP A 219 -1.15 21.37 -9.36
N ARG A 220 -2.30 21.36 -8.69
CA ARG A 220 -3.10 22.55 -8.41
C ARG A 220 -2.77 23.08 -7.03
N ARG A 221 -2.49 24.38 -6.95
CA ARG A 221 -2.35 25.13 -5.69
C ARG A 221 -3.70 25.60 -5.16
N LYS A 222 -3.71 26.05 -3.91
CA LYS A 222 -4.94 26.50 -3.23
C LYS A 222 -5.57 27.74 -3.88
N ASP A 223 -4.75 28.59 -4.48
CA ASP A 223 -5.14 29.76 -5.28
C ASP A 223 -5.77 29.38 -6.64
N GLY A 224 -5.74 28.10 -7.02
CA GLY A 224 -6.30 27.60 -8.27
C GLY A 224 -5.30 27.51 -9.43
N VAL A 225 -4.07 27.99 -9.26
CA VAL A 225 -3.03 27.94 -10.28
C VAL A 225 -2.50 26.52 -10.42
N TYR A 226 -2.31 26.08 -11.67
CA TYR A 226 -1.61 24.82 -11.97
C TYR A 226 -0.12 25.11 -12.16
N MET A 227 0.70 24.40 -11.40
CA MET A 227 2.16 24.54 -11.43
C MET A 227 2.80 23.25 -11.94
N TYR A 228 3.87 23.37 -12.73
CA TYR A 228 4.73 22.27 -13.14
C TYR A 228 6.16 22.79 -13.40
N PHE A 229 7.15 21.92 -13.18
CA PHE A 229 8.54 22.20 -13.53
C PHE A 229 8.93 21.52 -14.86
N GLU A 230 10.03 21.96 -15.45
CA GLU A 230 10.59 21.34 -16.65
C GLU A 230 11.01 19.88 -16.41
N ASP A 231 11.66 19.63 -15.26
CA ASP A 231 12.22 18.34 -14.90
C ASP A 231 11.78 17.86 -13.50
N ASN A 232 12.08 16.59 -13.21
CA ASN A 232 11.92 16.02 -11.88
C ASN A 232 13.27 16.04 -11.18
N ALA A 233 13.34 16.62 -9.99
CA ALA A 233 14.57 16.71 -9.24
C ALA A 233 14.37 16.48 -7.74
N GLY A 234 15.40 15.96 -7.08
CA GLY A 234 15.45 15.75 -5.64
C GLY A 234 16.80 16.13 -5.03
N VAL A 235 16.83 16.27 -3.71
CA VAL A 235 17.99 16.65 -2.91
C VAL A 235 18.26 15.56 -1.87
N ILE A 236 19.52 15.16 -1.68
CA ILE A 236 19.87 14.16 -0.67
C ILE A 236 19.84 14.80 0.70
N VAL A 237 19.22 14.12 1.65
CA VAL A 237 19.11 14.55 3.04
C VAL A 237 19.67 13.50 3.99
N ASN A 238 19.87 13.89 5.25
CA ASN A 238 20.15 12.95 6.33
C ASN A 238 18.83 12.35 6.87
N PRO A 239 18.87 11.32 7.73
CA PRO A 239 17.67 10.75 8.35
C PRO A 239 16.84 11.74 9.17
N LYS A 240 17.48 12.82 9.67
CA LYS A 240 16.82 13.93 10.36
C LYS A 240 16.06 14.84 9.38
N GLY A 241 16.35 14.80 8.08
CA GLY A 241 15.74 15.63 7.04
C GLY A 241 16.50 16.92 6.71
N GLU A 242 17.73 17.06 7.18
CA GLU A 242 18.61 18.17 6.82
C GLU A 242 19.36 17.84 5.53
N MET A 243 19.54 18.83 4.67
CA MET A 243 20.26 18.69 3.40
C MET A 243 21.72 18.25 3.64
N LYS A 244 22.20 17.29 2.85
CA LYS A 244 23.60 16.84 2.88
C LYS A 244 24.53 17.74 2.06
N GLY A 245 24.04 18.24 0.93
CA GLY A 245 24.74 19.26 0.14
C GLY A 245 24.70 20.62 0.82
N SER A 246 25.38 21.60 0.22
CA SER A 246 25.39 22.99 0.70
C SER A 246 24.56 23.93 -0.16
N ALA A 247 24.40 23.61 -1.45
CA ALA A 247 23.72 24.46 -2.42
C ALA A 247 22.81 23.65 -3.35
N ILE A 248 21.74 24.28 -3.82
CA ILE A 248 20.75 23.70 -4.73
C ILE A 248 20.82 24.40 -6.08
N THR A 249 20.81 23.60 -7.15
CA THR A 249 20.77 24.07 -8.53
C THR A 249 19.33 24.15 -9.02
N GLY A 250 18.96 25.31 -9.58
CA GLY A 250 17.64 25.57 -10.14
C GLY A 250 16.59 25.96 -9.08
N PRO A 251 15.35 26.24 -9.53
CA PRO A 251 14.27 26.61 -8.63
C PRO A 251 13.75 25.41 -7.83
N ILE A 252 13.09 25.69 -6.70
CA ILE A 252 12.37 24.70 -5.91
C ILE A 252 10.89 25.08 -5.80
N GLY A 253 10.02 24.08 -5.62
CA GLY A 253 8.61 24.34 -5.34
C GLY A 253 8.40 24.91 -3.94
N LYS A 254 7.51 25.89 -3.82
CA LYS A 254 7.05 26.48 -2.56
C LYS A 254 6.64 25.43 -1.53
N GLU A 255 5.98 24.37 -1.97
CA GLU A 255 5.51 23.28 -1.12
C GLU A 255 6.66 22.47 -0.49
N CYS A 256 7.84 22.48 -1.11
CA CYS A 256 9.06 21.95 -0.49
C CYS A 256 9.68 22.96 0.47
N ALA A 257 9.71 24.24 0.10
CA ALA A 257 10.29 25.30 0.92
C ALA A 257 9.56 25.47 2.26
N ASP A 258 8.22 25.43 2.24
CA ASP A 258 7.38 25.57 3.43
C ASP A 258 7.62 24.43 4.45
N LEU A 259 7.99 23.23 3.97
CA LEU A 259 8.21 22.05 4.81
C LEU A 259 9.66 21.92 5.28
N TRP A 260 10.63 22.33 4.47
CA TRP A 260 12.06 22.00 4.69
C TRP A 260 12.90 23.28 4.77
N PRO A 261 13.05 23.90 5.96
CA PRO A 261 13.69 25.22 6.11
C PRO A 261 15.14 25.26 5.60
N ARG A 262 15.93 24.19 5.82
CA ARG A 262 17.31 24.10 5.34
C ARG A 262 17.42 24.04 3.81
N ILE A 263 16.42 23.45 3.15
CA ILE A 263 16.34 23.40 1.68
C ILE A 263 15.90 24.77 1.15
N ALA A 264 14.92 25.40 1.80
CA ALA A 264 14.46 26.74 1.45
C ALA A 264 15.59 27.78 1.52
N SER A 265 16.38 27.74 2.59
CA SER A 265 17.50 28.67 2.79
C SER A 265 18.63 28.52 1.78
N ALA A 266 18.78 27.35 1.14
CA ALA A 266 19.86 27.07 0.21
C ALA A 266 19.43 27.13 -1.27
N ALA A 267 18.17 27.48 -1.53
CA ALA A 267 17.62 27.59 -2.86
C ALA A 267 17.82 28.97 -3.46
N ASN A 268 18.17 29.01 -4.75
CA ASN A 268 18.33 30.28 -5.48
C ASN A 268 17.00 30.97 -5.78
N ALA A 269 15.95 30.19 -6.04
CA ALA A 269 14.61 30.68 -6.35
C ALA A 269 13.55 29.70 -5.84
N ILE A 270 12.45 30.25 -5.32
CA ILE A 270 11.30 29.48 -4.83
C ILE A 270 10.11 29.91 -5.67
N VAL A 271 9.45 28.93 -6.29
CA VAL A 271 8.30 29.14 -7.18
C VAL A 271 7.08 28.45 -6.60
#